data_AF-A0A060SQ38-F1
#
_entry.id   AF-A0A060SQ38-F1
#
_cell.length_a   1.000
_cell.length_b   1.000
_cell.length_c   1.000
_cell.angle_alpha   90.00
_cell.angle_beta   90.00
_cell.angle_gamma   90.00
#
_symmetry.space_group_name_H-M   'P 1'
#
loop_
_entity.id
_entity.type
_entity.pdbx_description
1 polymer ?
#
loop_
_entity_poly.entity_id
_entity_poly.type
_entity_poly.pdbx_seq_one_letter_code
_entity_poly.pdbx_strand_id
1 'polypeptide(L)'
;MIHLTASAGLPFSWIENPVWLSFCDEFLPSAKVPSRTTLSRRLLRDEVKLFRAQAITRTAGANATLQADGWTGINNHHLVAFMLTGKREVHAVCVVDTSHERKTADNFVKHVEEVLQETGEKWKVKVIAFTSDASGESRAARIKLLFKYPYLIILDCYAHQTRWTSHYLAFKRLLKLQPAIAAILAEDELRGESTFMAGLTKADAKAKARQMIGLMKDGTFWHSLTRIKQHLEPLAIAANVAQTAHCRLDQVLLTFGFLYHRFSNLPPDVADAEVSSAVCNSIEERWSKADQAVFVAAAILNPVYMLKPFADLPELTVIKIDTLLSHLWTRFFSSPAPLELREDVKDYIHKTGRFEQLPRYVEAELQLPQSQCRSVDPLGLWEDTRVADRPLRPLATLACHLLSVCANSASCERLFSVFGQLLTKLRNRLGTDTLTGLTELKMHLRDEYARAQGMKERLKRHCGRPAEDNCPIPPPAEPAPTQSAAPPRGPESAPFGNNDLEWDALDRSTDRPARGELRAIHEALSGASDRDTDYLDTRPSVQYRQANGQSKPFVRKISELSDFSSPDWVRRVEGFASLGIDEELELYELLDFDAPGEETQTDGSEVLNMDADSGLALDVDLDDVAADIINL
;
A
#
# COMPACT_ATOMS: atom_id res chain seq x y z
N MET A 1 -22.44 3.14 23.87
CA MET A 1 -22.00 4.56 23.90
C MET A 1 -20.51 4.73 23.67
N ILE A 2 -19.62 4.11 24.47
CA ILE A 2 -18.16 4.27 24.23
C ILE A 2 -17.71 3.68 22.88
N HIS A 3 -18.21 2.50 22.52
CA HIS A 3 -17.96 1.90 21.21
C HIS A 3 -18.44 2.81 20.07
N LEU A 4 -19.63 3.38 20.16
CA LEU A 4 -20.14 4.35 19.20
C LEU A 4 -19.24 5.59 19.10
N THR A 5 -18.75 6.08 20.25
CA THR A 5 -17.85 7.24 20.31
C THR A 5 -16.54 6.96 19.57
N ALA A 6 -15.93 5.80 19.82
CA ALA A 6 -14.69 5.40 19.16
C ALA A 6 -14.91 5.12 17.67
N SER A 7 -15.91 4.30 17.34
CA SER A 7 -16.24 3.90 15.97
C SER A 7 -16.52 5.08 15.05
N ALA A 8 -17.36 6.02 15.49
CA ALA A 8 -17.75 7.19 14.70
C ALA A 8 -16.83 8.41 14.91
N GLY A 9 -15.78 8.29 15.71
CA GLY A 9 -14.85 9.40 15.98
C GLY A 9 -15.48 10.60 16.71
N LEU A 10 -16.61 10.41 17.39
CA LEU A 10 -17.37 11.50 18.00
C LEU A 10 -16.60 12.18 19.15
N PRO A 11 -16.74 13.51 19.33
CA PRO A 11 -16.19 14.20 20.50
C PRO A 11 -16.97 13.81 21.75
N PHE A 12 -16.30 13.53 22.89
CA PHE A 12 -16.98 13.05 24.11
C PHE A 12 -18.16 13.91 24.60
N SER A 13 -18.24 15.18 24.20
CA SER A 13 -19.36 16.08 24.50
C SER A 13 -20.69 15.67 23.84
N TRP A 14 -20.67 14.82 22.80
CA TRP A 14 -21.89 14.38 22.10
C TRP A 14 -22.90 13.72 23.06
N ILE A 15 -22.41 13.04 24.10
CA ILE A 15 -23.24 12.34 25.08
C ILE A 15 -24.05 13.28 25.98
N GLU A 16 -23.67 14.55 26.03
CA GLU A 16 -24.34 15.60 26.81
C GLU A 16 -25.14 16.56 25.91
N ASN A 17 -25.28 16.24 24.62
CA ASN A 17 -26.05 17.05 23.68
C ASN A 17 -27.55 16.99 24.04
N PRO A 18 -28.26 18.14 24.11
CA PRO A 18 -29.69 18.17 24.48
C PRO A 18 -30.60 17.29 23.60
N VAL A 19 -30.33 17.20 22.30
CA VAL A 19 -31.11 16.36 21.37
C VAL A 19 -30.87 14.88 21.66
N TRP A 20 -29.63 14.49 21.94
CA TRP A 20 -29.32 13.12 22.35
C TRP A 20 -29.97 12.75 23.68
N LEU A 21 -29.97 13.67 24.65
CA LEU A 21 -30.65 13.46 25.94
C LEU A 21 -32.16 13.29 25.74
N SER A 22 -32.80 14.16 24.95
CA SER A 22 -34.22 14.02 24.60
C SER A 22 -34.51 12.69 23.90
N PHE A 23 -33.63 12.25 22.99
CA PHE A 23 -33.75 10.93 22.34
C PHE A 23 -33.67 9.79 23.36
N CYS A 24 -32.75 9.87 24.33
CA CYS A 24 -32.67 8.86 25.39
C CYS A 24 -33.90 8.88 26.29
N ASP A 25 -34.43 10.06 26.64
CA ASP A 25 -35.62 10.19 27.47
C ASP A 25 -36.86 9.62 26.78
N GLU A 26 -36.98 9.79 25.47
CA GLU A 26 -38.10 9.27 24.67
C GLU A 26 -37.99 7.77 24.41
N PHE A 27 -36.85 7.29 23.92
CA PHE A 27 -36.69 5.92 23.41
C PHE A 27 -36.02 4.96 24.40
N LEU A 28 -35.29 5.48 25.40
CA LEU A 28 -34.51 4.72 26.38
C LEU A 28 -34.69 5.26 27.81
N PRO A 29 -35.92 5.50 28.31
CA PRO A 29 -36.17 6.24 29.55
C PRO A 29 -35.57 5.61 30.82
N SER A 30 -35.25 4.32 30.78
CA SER A 30 -34.59 3.61 31.90
C SER A 30 -33.06 3.68 31.84
N ALA A 31 -32.48 4.15 30.75
CA ALA A 31 -31.02 4.18 30.56
C ALA A 31 -30.43 5.43 31.22
N LYS A 32 -29.47 5.22 32.14
CA LYS A 32 -28.69 6.31 32.72
C LYS A 32 -27.58 6.73 31.74
N VAL A 33 -27.74 7.90 31.13
CA VAL A 33 -26.73 8.47 30.24
C VAL A 33 -25.48 8.88 31.05
N PRO A 34 -24.28 8.36 30.73
CA PRO A 34 -23.05 8.72 31.42
C PRO A 34 -22.57 10.12 31.01
N SER A 35 -21.89 10.81 31.93
CA SER A 35 -21.22 12.09 31.59
C SER A 35 -20.01 11.87 30.68
N ARG A 36 -19.56 12.93 30.00
CA ARG A 36 -18.34 12.92 29.17
C ARG A 36 -17.09 12.50 29.96
N THR A 37 -17.04 12.85 31.26
CA THR A 37 -15.96 12.46 32.17
C THR A 37 -16.02 10.97 32.48
N THR A 38 -17.21 10.42 32.68
CA THR A 38 -17.41 8.98 32.87
C THR A 38 -17.02 8.21 31.62
N LEU A 39 -17.41 8.72 30.45
CA LEU A 39 -17.10 8.15 29.15
C LEU A 39 -15.58 8.08 28.89
N SER A 40 -14.86 9.17 29.14
CA SER A 40 -13.42 9.27 28.91
C SER A 40 -12.55 8.64 30.01
N ARG A 41 -12.85 8.88 31.30
CA ARG A 41 -11.98 8.46 32.41
C ARG A 41 -12.27 7.05 32.93
N ARG A 42 -13.46 6.51 32.69
CA ARG A 42 -13.85 5.16 33.14
C ARG A 42 -14.11 4.23 31.97
N LEU A 43 -15.17 4.50 31.20
CA LEU A 43 -15.63 3.54 30.18
C LEU A 43 -14.59 3.27 29.09
N LEU A 44 -13.90 4.31 28.60
CA LEU A 44 -12.79 4.11 27.65
C LEU A 44 -11.66 3.28 28.25
N ARG A 45 -11.25 3.58 29.48
CA ARG A 45 -10.12 2.89 30.13
C ARG A 45 -10.45 1.44 30.42
N ASP A 46 -11.65 1.15 30.87
CA ASP A 46 -12.10 -0.21 31.17
C ASP A 46 -12.18 -1.04 29.88
N GLU A 47 -12.68 -0.45 28.81
CA GLU A 47 -12.78 -1.11 27.50
C GLU A 47 -11.39 -1.38 26.89
N VAL A 48 -10.50 -0.39 26.91
CA VAL A 48 -9.12 -0.56 26.42
C VAL A 48 -8.36 -1.60 27.24
N LYS A 49 -8.54 -1.64 28.56
CA LYS A 49 -7.95 -2.69 29.41
C LYS A 49 -8.45 -4.07 29.03
N LEU A 50 -9.76 -4.22 28.80
CA LEU A 50 -10.36 -5.47 28.37
C LEU A 50 -9.77 -5.91 27.02
N PHE A 51 -9.74 -5.00 26.05
CA PHE A 51 -9.17 -5.25 24.73
C PHE A 51 -7.70 -5.68 24.81
N ARG A 52 -6.86 -4.93 25.52
CA ARG A 52 -5.43 -5.27 25.68
C ARG A 52 -5.23 -6.62 26.35
N ALA A 53 -6.04 -6.98 27.35
CA ALA A 53 -5.97 -8.29 27.99
C ALA A 53 -6.33 -9.42 27.01
N GLN A 54 -7.33 -9.20 26.14
CA GLN A 54 -7.65 -10.15 25.08
C GLN A 54 -6.53 -10.24 24.04
N ALA A 55 -5.97 -9.11 23.60
CA ALA A 55 -4.86 -9.06 22.66
C ALA A 55 -3.66 -9.87 23.17
N ILE A 56 -3.23 -9.62 24.40
CA ILE A 56 -2.17 -10.37 25.09
C ILE A 56 -2.47 -11.88 25.07
N THR A 57 -3.69 -12.27 25.45
CA THR A 57 -4.09 -13.69 25.50
C THR A 57 -4.05 -14.35 24.13
N ARG A 58 -4.54 -13.68 23.08
CA ARG A 58 -4.57 -14.21 21.72
C ARG A 58 -3.17 -14.36 21.15
N THR A 59 -2.29 -13.38 21.37
CA THR A 59 -0.93 -13.38 20.84
C THR A 59 0.06 -14.22 21.66
N ALA A 60 -0.25 -14.58 22.90
CA ALA A 60 0.68 -15.32 23.77
C ALA A 60 1.27 -16.56 23.08
N GLY A 61 2.60 -16.72 23.22
CA GLY A 61 3.38 -17.80 22.61
C GLY A 61 3.64 -17.65 21.10
N ALA A 62 3.16 -16.57 20.46
CA ALA A 62 3.40 -16.33 19.05
C ALA A 62 4.84 -15.87 18.79
N ASN A 63 5.36 -16.22 17.61
CA ASN A 63 6.37 -15.41 16.94
C ASN A 63 5.70 -14.13 16.45
N ALA A 64 6.36 -12.99 16.65
CA ALA A 64 5.80 -11.70 16.29
C ALA A 64 6.85 -10.77 15.67
N THR A 65 6.35 -9.84 14.85
CA THR A 65 7.09 -8.69 14.35
C THR A 65 6.70 -7.46 15.15
N LEU A 66 7.71 -6.77 15.71
CA LEU A 66 7.55 -5.46 16.29
C LEU A 66 7.76 -4.41 15.21
N GLN A 67 6.86 -3.44 15.11
CA GLN A 67 6.88 -2.38 14.11
C GLN A 67 6.93 -1.05 14.85
N ALA A 68 7.73 -0.12 14.36
CA ALA A 68 7.83 1.21 14.95
C ALA A 68 7.83 2.28 13.87
N ASP A 69 7.12 3.37 14.13
CA ASP A 69 7.06 4.51 13.21
C ASP A 69 6.79 5.81 13.98
N GLY A 70 7.18 6.93 13.39
CA GLY A 70 7.08 8.26 13.98
C GLY A 70 5.96 9.09 13.36
N TRP A 71 5.28 9.89 14.17
CA TRP A 71 4.23 10.79 13.72
C TRP A 71 4.31 12.13 14.43
N THR A 72 4.07 13.20 13.68
CA THR A 72 3.95 14.55 14.24
C THR A 72 2.55 15.07 14.06
N GLY A 73 1.88 15.37 15.17
CA GLY A 73 0.50 15.85 15.13
C GLY A 73 0.37 17.34 14.86
N ILE A 74 -0.86 17.76 14.50
CA ILE A 74 -1.23 19.17 14.37
C ILE A 74 -1.09 19.96 15.69
N ASN A 75 -1.02 19.24 16.81
CA ASN A 75 -0.70 19.79 18.13
C ASN A 75 0.82 19.89 18.39
N ASN A 76 1.66 19.61 17.39
CA ASN A 76 3.13 19.56 17.46
C ASN A 76 3.70 18.53 18.46
N HIS A 77 2.93 17.48 18.77
CA HIS A 77 3.46 16.35 19.52
C HIS A 77 4.17 15.39 18.56
N HIS A 78 5.38 14.98 18.92
CA HIS A 78 6.12 13.93 18.23
C HIS A 78 5.89 12.62 18.97
N LEU A 79 5.22 11.67 18.31
CA LEU A 79 4.83 10.39 18.87
C LEU A 79 5.54 9.27 18.11
N VAL A 80 5.98 8.24 18.82
CA VAL A 80 6.48 6.99 18.24
C VAL A 80 5.48 5.89 18.60
N ALA A 81 4.84 5.30 17.58
CA ALA A 81 3.95 4.18 17.78
C ALA A 81 4.70 2.87 17.70
N PHE A 82 4.38 1.94 18.59
CA PHE A 82 4.86 0.57 18.56
C PHE A 82 3.69 -0.39 18.34
N MET A 83 3.71 -1.09 17.21
CA MET A 83 2.69 -2.06 16.82
C MET A 83 3.29 -3.46 16.82
N LEU A 84 2.48 -4.47 17.15
CA LEU A 84 2.87 -5.87 17.18
C LEU A 84 2.00 -6.65 16.21
N THR A 85 2.63 -7.37 15.29
CA THR A 85 1.96 -8.32 14.40
C THR A 85 2.32 -9.74 14.77
N GLY A 86 1.33 -10.56 15.14
CA GLY A 86 1.53 -11.97 15.53
C GLY A 86 0.23 -12.76 15.44
N LYS A 87 0.30 -14.04 15.06
CA LYS A 87 -0.89 -14.91 14.80
C LYS A 87 -1.95 -14.25 13.88
N ARG A 88 -1.50 -13.47 12.88
CA ARG A 88 -2.37 -12.74 11.94
C ARG A 88 -3.26 -11.68 12.61
N GLU A 89 -2.88 -11.22 13.79
CA GLU A 89 -3.49 -10.07 14.43
C GLU A 89 -2.47 -8.94 14.54
N VAL A 90 -2.96 -7.70 14.49
CA VAL A 90 -2.16 -6.49 14.63
C VAL A 90 -2.68 -5.72 15.84
N HIS A 91 -1.81 -5.42 16.79
CA HIS A 91 -2.18 -4.76 18.04
C HIS A 91 -1.24 -3.60 18.34
N ALA A 92 -1.78 -2.50 18.87
CA ALA A 92 -0.95 -1.45 19.44
C ALA A 92 -0.38 -1.91 20.78
N VAL A 93 0.93 -1.79 20.94
CA VAL A 93 1.61 -2.08 22.21
C VAL A 93 1.60 -0.82 23.07
N CYS A 94 2.17 0.26 22.52
CA CYS A 94 2.22 1.56 23.17
C CYS A 94 2.47 2.67 22.14
N VAL A 95 2.25 3.91 22.59
CA VAL A 95 2.64 5.12 21.87
C VAL A 95 3.45 5.97 22.83
N VAL A 96 4.70 6.25 22.45
CA VAL A 96 5.65 7.01 23.25
C VAL A 96 5.62 8.46 22.79
N ASP A 97 5.45 9.39 23.72
CA ASP A 97 5.56 10.83 23.45
C ASP A 97 7.03 11.25 23.55
N THR A 98 7.65 11.53 22.40
CA THR A 98 9.06 11.94 22.28
C THR A 98 9.19 13.43 21.98
N SER A 99 8.14 14.23 22.23
CA SER A 99 8.11 15.67 21.87
C SER A 99 9.24 16.49 22.50
N HIS A 100 9.76 16.05 23.65
CA HIS A 100 10.84 16.72 24.38
C HIS A 100 12.18 15.98 24.26
N GLU A 101 12.26 14.98 23.39
CA GLU A 101 13.47 14.18 23.20
C GLU A 101 14.14 14.53 21.86
N ARG A 102 15.47 14.42 21.83
CA ARG A 102 16.18 14.53 20.55
C ARG A 102 15.94 13.28 19.73
N LYS A 103 15.61 13.47 18.46
CA LYS A 103 15.44 12.40 17.46
C LYS A 103 16.80 11.80 17.08
N THR A 104 17.29 10.88 17.91
CA THR A 104 18.59 10.19 17.74
C THR A 104 18.41 8.68 17.70
N ALA A 105 19.35 7.99 17.03
CA ALA A 105 19.34 6.54 16.96
C ALA A 105 19.43 5.89 18.36
N ASP A 106 20.19 6.48 19.29
CA ASP A 106 20.33 5.93 20.66
C ASP A 106 19.04 6.02 21.47
N ASN A 107 18.32 7.14 21.38
CA ASN A 107 17.02 7.27 22.03
C ASN A 107 16.00 6.31 21.43
N PHE A 108 16.01 6.16 20.10
CA PHE A 108 15.10 5.22 19.44
C PHE A 108 15.40 3.77 19.81
N VAL A 109 16.68 3.34 19.83
CA VAL A 109 17.08 2.01 20.32
C VAL A 109 16.59 1.79 21.75
N LYS A 110 16.75 2.76 22.64
CA LYS A 110 16.28 2.66 24.03
C LYS A 110 14.77 2.35 24.09
N HIS A 111 13.95 3.10 23.36
CA HIS A 111 12.51 2.86 23.31
C HIS A 111 12.17 1.47 22.74
N VAL A 112 12.85 1.06 21.67
CA VAL A 112 12.67 -0.28 21.09
C VAL A 112 12.99 -1.36 22.13
N GLU A 113 14.06 -1.23 22.91
CA GLU A 113 14.45 -2.21 23.92
C GLU A 113 13.47 -2.30 25.08
N GLU A 114 12.95 -1.17 25.55
CA GLU A 114 11.89 -1.15 26.58
C GLU A 114 10.64 -1.88 26.08
N VAL A 115 10.27 -1.70 24.82
CA VAL A 115 9.12 -2.36 24.20
C VAL A 115 9.38 -3.85 23.92
N LEU A 116 10.60 -4.23 23.53
CA LEU A 116 11.01 -5.64 23.42
C LEU A 116 10.88 -6.36 24.76
N GLN A 117 11.30 -5.71 25.86
CA GLN A 117 11.14 -6.25 27.20
C GLN A 117 9.66 -6.35 27.59
N GLU A 118 8.87 -5.30 27.38
CA GLU A 118 7.43 -5.30 27.70
C GLU A 118 6.66 -6.39 26.95
N THR A 119 6.94 -6.58 25.65
CA THR A 119 6.29 -7.59 24.83
C THR A 119 6.71 -9.01 25.26
N GLY A 120 7.98 -9.23 25.58
CA GLY A 120 8.44 -10.52 26.12
C GLY A 120 7.80 -10.84 27.48
N GLU A 121 7.78 -9.88 28.41
CA GLU A 121 7.36 -10.10 29.80
C GLU A 121 5.83 -10.10 29.97
N LYS A 122 5.12 -9.13 29.39
CA LYS A 122 3.67 -8.97 29.56
C LYS A 122 2.87 -9.70 28.49
N TRP A 123 3.27 -9.57 27.22
CA TRP A 123 2.54 -10.19 26.10
C TRP A 123 2.89 -11.66 25.90
N LYS A 124 4.00 -12.13 26.50
CA LYS A 124 4.51 -13.51 26.35
C LYS A 124 4.73 -13.89 24.89
N VAL A 125 5.12 -12.93 24.06
CA VAL A 125 5.45 -13.15 22.65
C VAL A 125 6.95 -13.26 22.45
N LYS A 126 7.36 -14.04 21.45
CA LYS A 126 8.74 -14.06 20.97
C LYS A 126 8.84 -13.08 19.81
N VAL A 127 9.44 -11.92 20.04
CA VAL A 127 9.75 -11.00 18.94
C VAL A 127 10.89 -11.60 18.13
N ILE A 128 10.64 -11.82 16.83
CA ILE A 128 11.60 -12.43 15.91
C ILE A 128 12.04 -11.47 14.80
N ALA A 129 11.32 -10.36 14.63
CA ALA A 129 11.63 -9.34 13.65
C ALA A 129 11.27 -7.95 14.17
N PHE A 130 12.00 -6.95 13.67
CA PHE A 130 11.74 -5.55 13.93
C PHE A 130 11.78 -4.75 12.63
N THR A 131 10.77 -3.90 12.40
CA THR A 131 10.61 -3.08 11.20
C THR A 131 10.39 -1.62 11.56
N SER A 132 11.08 -0.71 10.88
CA SER A 132 10.87 0.75 11.00
C SER A 132 11.04 1.46 9.66
N ASP A 133 10.68 2.75 9.60
CA ASP A 133 10.87 3.63 8.44
C ASP A 133 12.36 3.83 8.04
N ALA A 134 12.60 4.38 6.85
CA ALA A 134 13.94 4.51 6.27
C ALA A 134 14.73 5.76 6.71
N SER A 135 14.19 6.57 7.62
CA SER A 135 14.85 7.78 8.12
C SER A 135 16.25 7.50 8.69
N GLY A 136 17.13 8.50 8.63
CA GLY A 136 18.55 8.34 8.95
C GLY A 136 18.81 7.79 10.35
N GLU A 137 18.09 8.28 11.35
CA GLU A 137 18.16 7.79 12.72
C GLU A 137 17.59 6.38 12.90
N SER A 138 16.48 6.06 12.23
CA SER A 138 15.88 4.72 12.24
C SER A 138 16.80 3.70 11.60
N ARG A 139 17.44 4.04 10.46
CA ARG A 139 18.44 3.21 9.81
C ARG A 139 19.63 2.94 10.74
N ALA A 140 20.17 3.97 11.38
CA ALA A 140 21.25 3.81 12.35
C ALA A 140 20.82 2.96 13.57
N ALA A 141 19.58 3.10 14.05
CA ALA A 141 19.02 2.28 15.12
C ALA A 141 18.89 0.80 14.71
N ARG A 142 18.38 0.51 13.50
CA ARG A 142 18.28 -0.85 12.94
C ARG A 142 19.64 -1.55 12.93
N ILE A 143 20.69 -0.85 12.51
CA ILE A 143 22.05 -1.40 12.47
C ILE A 143 22.56 -1.73 13.88
N LYS A 144 22.33 -0.84 14.86
CA LYS A 144 22.67 -1.08 16.28
C LYS A 144 21.90 -2.27 16.86
N LEU A 145 20.61 -2.37 16.57
CA LEU A 145 19.76 -3.49 17.00
C LEU A 145 20.22 -4.82 16.42
N LEU A 146 20.60 -4.85 15.15
CA LEU A 146 21.11 -6.06 14.50
C LEU A 146 22.39 -6.58 15.19
N PHE A 147 23.32 -5.67 15.53
CA PHE A 147 24.54 -6.04 16.24
C PHE A 147 24.25 -6.61 17.63
N LYS A 148 23.29 -6.02 18.35
CA LYS A 148 22.95 -6.42 19.72
C LYS A 148 22.07 -7.68 19.78
N TYR A 149 21.24 -7.90 18.76
CA TYR A 149 20.26 -8.98 18.68
C TYR A 149 20.34 -9.68 17.31
N PRO A 150 21.42 -10.44 17.02
CA PRO A 150 21.64 -11.04 15.69
C PRO A 150 20.58 -12.11 15.30
N TYR A 151 19.83 -12.62 16.28
CA TYR A 151 18.70 -13.52 16.04
C TYR A 151 17.45 -12.80 15.48
N LEU A 152 17.38 -11.46 15.58
CA LEU A 152 16.28 -10.70 14.99
C LEU A 152 16.49 -10.52 13.49
N ILE A 153 15.36 -10.54 12.78
CA ILE A 153 15.27 -10.10 11.39
C ILE A 153 14.96 -8.60 11.42
N ILE A 154 15.94 -7.78 11.08
CA ILE A 154 15.81 -6.31 11.08
C ILE A 154 15.49 -5.84 9.67
N LEU A 155 14.35 -5.17 9.51
CA LEU A 155 13.79 -4.83 8.20
C LEU A 155 13.60 -3.33 8.04
N ASP A 156 13.79 -2.88 6.80
CA ASP A 156 13.24 -1.61 6.34
C ASP A 156 11.73 -1.73 6.10
N CYS A 157 11.02 -0.61 6.12
CA CYS A 157 9.62 -0.58 5.74
C CYS A 157 9.49 -0.59 4.21
N TYR A 158 9.04 -1.70 3.63
CA TYR A 158 8.82 -1.79 2.19
C TYR A 158 7.51 -1.16 1.71
N ALA A 159 6.71 -0.61 2.64
CA ALA A 159 5.40 -0.02 2.40
C ALA A 159 5.39 1.51 2.39
N HIS A 160 6.56 2.14 2.43
CA HIS A 160 6.69 3.58 2.69
C HIS A 160 5.81 4.40 1.74
N GLN A 161 5.24 5.49 2.28
CA GLN A 161 4.13 6.23 1.68
C GLN A 161 4.51 6.78 0.32
N THR A 162 4.03 6.12 -0.72
CA THR A 162 4.08 6.64 -2.07
C THR A 162 2.66 6.95 -2.51
N ARG A 163 2.43 8.11 -3.13
CA ARG A 163 1.11 8.46 -3.67
C ARG A 163 0.76 7.67 -4.94
N TRP A 164 1.48 6.57 -5.24
CA TRP A 164 1.29 5.78 -6.46
C TRP A 164 -0.10 5.27 -6.64
N THR A 165 -0.66 4.68 -5.59
CA THR A 165 -2.03 4.18 -5.63
C THR A 165 -2.98 5.34 -5.92
N SER A 166 -2.91 6.45 -5.19
CA SER A 166 -3.78 7.61 -5.40
C SER A 166 -3.66 8.21 -6.81
N HIS A 167 -2.44 8.41 -7.31
CA HIS A 167 -2.21 8.95 -8.66
C HIS A 167 -2.68 7.99 -9.76
N TYR A 168 -2.35 6.69 -9.64
CA TYR A 168 -2.85 5.67 -10.56
C TYR A 168 -4.38 5.67 -10.61
N LEU A 169 -5.04 5.72 -9.46
CA LEU A 169 -6.50 5.73 -9.36
C LEU A 169 -7.12 6.99 -9.98
N ALA A 170 -6.54 8.16 -9.69
CA ALA A 170 -6.97 9.43 -10.28
C ALA A 170 -6.86 9.39 -11.82
N PHE A 171 -5.72 8.94 -12.35
CA PHE A 171 -5.51 8.86 -13.80
C PHE A 171 -6.39 7.78 -14.47
N LYS A 172 -6.55 6.61 -13.84
CA LYS A 172 -7.48 5.55 -14.27
C LYS A 172 -8.91 6.09 -14.36
N ARG A 173 -9.35 6.86 -13.36
CA ARG A 173 -10.68 7.48 -13.34
C ARG A 173 -10.82 8.57 -14.41
N LEU A 174 -9.83 9.45 -14.55
CA LEU A 174 -9.84 10.52 -15.54
C LEU A 174 -9.93 9.97 -16.97
N LEU A 175 -9.15 8.92 -17.29
CA LEU A 175 -9.21 8.22 -18.57
C LEU A 175 -10.59 7.57 -18.80
N LYS A 176 -11.20 6.97 -17.78
CA LYS A 176 -12.57 6.42 -17.88
C LYS A 176 -13.62 7.50 -18.19
N LEU A 177 -13.41 8.73 -17.71
CA LEU A 177 -14.31 9.86 -17.95
C LEU A 177 -14.05 10.58 -19.28
N GLN A 178 -12.97 10.27 -20.00
CA GLN A 178 -12.62 10.93 -21.27
C GLN A 178 -13.78 10.99 -22.28
N PRO A 179 -14.55 9.93 -22.56
CA PRO A 179 -15.65 10.01 -23.52
C PRO A 179 -16.77 10.95 -23.07
N ALA A 180 -17.05 11.00 -21.77
CA ALA A 180 -18.05 11.89 -21.20
C ALA A 180 -17.58 13.35 -21.27
N ILE A 181 -16.32 13.61 -20.90
CA ILE A 181 -15.71 14.94 -21.03
C ILE A 181 -15.75 15.41 -22.48
N ALA A 182 -15.38 14.56 -23.43
CA ALA A 182 -15.42 14.88 -24.86
C ALA A 182 -16.85 15.21 -25.34
N ALA A 183 -17.86 14.47 -24.88
CA ALA A 183 -19.26 14.75 -25.21
C ALA A 183 -19.74 16.10 -24.66
N ILE A 184 -19.39 16.44 -23.42
CA ILE A 184 -19.75 17.73 -22.80
C ILE A 184 -19.04 18.88 -23.55
N LEU A 185 -17.77 18.71 -23.93
CA LEU A 185 -17.04 19.71 -24.70
C LEU A 185 -17.65 19.94 -26.08
N ALA A 186 -18.05 18.86 -26.77
CA ALA A 186 -18.71 18.97 -28.07
C ALA A 186 -20.09 19.66 -27.96
N GLU A 187 -20.86 19.37 -26.91
CA GLU A 187 -22.14 20.03 -26.66
C GLU A 187 -21.96 21.53 -26.35
N ASP A 188 -20.95 21.90 -25.57
CA ASP A 188 -20.62 23.29 -25.26
C ASP A 188 -20.22 24.08 -26.51
N GLU A 189 -19.41 23.49 -27.38
CA GLU A 189 -19.02 24.09 -28.67
C GLU A 189 -20.24 24.36 -29.57
N LEU A 190 -21.19 23.42 -29.61
CA LEU A 190 -22.42 23.57 -30.42
C LEU A 190 -23.33 24.69 -29.93
N ARG A 191 -23.26 25.09 -28.66
CA ARG A 191 -24.07 26.17 -28.09
C ARG A 191 -23.56 27.58 -28.44
N GLY A 192 -22.33 27.73 -28.93
CA GLY A 192 -21.74 29.00 -29.36
C GLY A 192 -21.31 29.94 -28.22
N GLU A 193 -21.98 29.90 -27.06
CA GLU A 193 -21.54 30.53 -25.81
C GLU A 193 -21.05 29.46 -24.82
N SER A 194 -19.78 29.52 -24.43
CA SER A 194 -19.20 28.50 -23.54
C SER A 194 -19.75 28.61 -22.12
N THR A 195 -20.47 27.56 -21.71
CA THR A 195 -21.04 27.40 -20.37
C THR A 195 -19.97 27.16 -19.31
N PHE A 196 -18.80 26.61 -19.67
CA PHE A 196 -17.66 26.45 -18.74
C PHE A 196 -17.08 27.79 -18.26
N MET A 197 -17.34 28.86 -19.00
CA MET A 197 -16.84 30.20 -18.70
C MET A 197 -17.91 31.07 -18.04
N ALA A 198 -19.15 30.59 -17.96
CA ALA A 198 -20.27 31.30 -17.36
C ALA A 198 -20.06 31.42 -15.84
N GLY A 199 -20.11 32.64 -15.31
CA GLY A 199 -19.92 32.91 -13.87
C GLY A 199 -18.47 33.16 -13.44
N LEU A 200 -17.47 32.92 -14.30
CA LEU A 200 -16.08 33.32 -14.00
C LEU A 200 -15.93 34.84 -14.17
N THR A 201 -15.54 35.54 -13.11
CA THR A 201 -15.35 37.00 -13.12
C THR A 201 -13.89 37.42 -13.27
N LYS A 202 -12.94 36.62 -12.76
CA LYS A 202 -11.50 36.91 -12.79
C LYS A 202 -10.84 36.49 -14.11
N ALA A 203 -9.95 37.34 -14.66
CA ALA A 203 -9.26 37.10 -15.92
C ALA A 203 -8.36 35.84 -15.88
N ASP A 204 -7.66 35.61 -14.78
CA ASP A 204 -6.76 34.45 -14.62
C ASP A 204 -7.54 33.14 -14.54
N ALA A 205 -8.69 33.14 -13.87
CA ALA A 205 -9.58 31.98 -13.83
C ALA A 205 -10.11 31.63 -15.22
N LYS A 206 -10.42 32.66 -16.04
CA LYS A 206 -10.79 32.47 -17.44
C LYS A 206 -9.62 31.94 -18.28
N ALA A 207 -8.39 32.43 -18.05
CA ALA A 207 -7.21 31.95 -18.75
C ALA A 207 -6.94 30.47 -18.43
N LYS A 208 -7.00 30.09 -17.15
CA LYS A 208 -6.84 28.71 -16.70
C LYS A 208 -7.90 27.77 -17.26
N ALA A 209 -9.16 28.19 -17.26
CA ALA A 209 -10.24 27.40 -17.85
C ALA A 209 -10.01 27.15 -19.36
N ARG A 210 -9.56 28.16 -20.11
CA ARG A 210 -9.17 27.98 -21.54
C ARG A 210 -8.03 26.98 -21.71
N GLN A 211 -7.01 27.05 -20.86
CA GLN A 211 -5.90 26.10 -20.88
C GLN A 211 -6.38 24.67 -20.60
N MET A 212 -7.21 24.47 -19.58
CA MET A 212 -7.77 23.15 -19.25
C MET A 212 -8.64 22.60 -20.39
N ILE A 213 -9.47 23.44 -21.01
CA ILE A 213 -10.25 23.05 -22.20
C ILE A 213 -9.33 22.65 -23.35
N GLY A 214 -8.23 23.39 -23.56
CA GLY A 214 -7.20 23.04 -24.54
C GLY A 214 -6.60 21.65 -24.28
N LEU A 215 -6.19 21.37 -23.04
CA LEU A 215 -5.65 20.07 -22.64
C LEU A 215 -6.66 18.94 -22.82
N MET A 216 -7.93 19.15 -22.44
CA MET A 216 -8.96 18.12 -22.57
C MET A 216 -9.28 17.77 -24.03
N LYS A 217 -9.01 18.68 -24.98
CA LYS A 217 -9.15 18.44 -26.42
C LYS A 217 -7.88 17.86 -27.06
N ASP A 218 -6.75 17.94 -26.37
CA ASP A 218 -5.47 17.48 -26.89
C ASP A 218 -5.34 15.95 -26.80
N GLY A 219 -5.28 15.29 -27.95
CA GLY A 219 -5.08 13.85 -28.02
C GLY A 219 -3.73 13.38 -27.46
N THR A 220 -2.69 14.23 -27.54
CA THR A 220 -1.35 13.89 -27.03
C THR A 220 -1.29 13.90 -25.50
N PHE A 221 -2.06 14.78 -24.85
CA PHE A 221 -2.28 14.76 -23.41
C PHE A 221 -2.88 13.43 -22.95
N TRP A 222 -3.97 12.97 -23.58
CA TRP A 222 -4.62 11.71 -23.23
C TRP A 222 -3.73 10.48 -23.50
N HIS A 223 -2.93 10.50 -24.56
CA HIS A 223 -1.95 9.46 -24.84
C HIS A 223 -0.86 9.40 -23.75
N SER A 224 -0.32 10.56 -23.37
CA SER A 224 0.69 10.67 -22.30
C SER A 224 0.13 10.20 -20.95
N LEU A 225 -1.11 10.59 -20.62
CA LEU A 225 -1.80 10.13 -19.42
C LEU A 225 -2.01 8.61 -19.42
N THR A 226 -2.31 8.01 -20.58
CA THR A 226 -2.42 6.56 -20.72
C THR A 226 -1.08 5.87 -20.45
N ARG A 227 0.03 6.44 -20.94
CA ARG A 227 1.39 5.93 -20.69
C ARG A 227 1.78 6.04 -19.22
N ILE A 228 1.52 7.17 -18.57
CA ILE A 228 1.76 7.35 -17.12
C ILE A 228 0.95 6.32 -16.32
N LYS A 229 -0.34 6.14 -16.63
CA LYS A 229 -1.17 5.12 -15.98
C LYS A 229 -0.54 3.73 -16.10
N GLN A 230 -0.01 3.35 -17.28
CA GLN A 230 0.64 2.05 -17.50
C GLN A 230 1.90 1.87 -16.65
N HIS A 231 2.66 2.94 -16.40
CA HIS A 231 3.85 2.90 -15.53
C HIS A 231 3.49 2.85 -14.04
N LEU A 232 2.43 3.57 -13.63
CA LEU A 232 2.00 3.59 -12.23
C LEU A 232 1.28 2.33 -11.78
N GLU A 233 0.60 1.63 -12.69
CA GLU A 233 -0.15 0.41 -12.39
C GLU A 233 0.67 -0.66 -11.64
N PRO A 234 1.84 -1.12 -12.13
CA PRO A 234 2.65 -2.10 -11.39
C PRO A 234 3.18 -1.57 -10.06
N LEU A 235 3.45 -0.26 -9.95
CA LEU A 235 3.88 0.36 -8.70
C LEU A 235 2.75 0.43 -7.66
N ALA A 236 1.53 0.74 -8.09
CA ALA A 236 0.34 0.72 -7.23
C ALA A 236 0.05 -0.71 -6.71
N ILE A 237 0.19 -1.71 -7.59
CA ILE A 237 0.08 -3.15 -7.26
C ILE A 237 1.10 -3.51 -6.18
N ALA A 238 2.36 -3.13 -6.37
CA ALA A 238 3.42 -3.38 -5.39
C ALA A 238 3.18 -2.66 -4.06
N ALA A 239 2.76 -1.39 -4.10
CA ALA A 239 2.47 -0.59 -2.92
C ALA A 239 1.36 -1.22 -2.07
N ASN A 240 0.27 -1.65 -2.71
CA ASN A 240 -0.82 -2.32 -1.99
C ASN A 240 -0.34 -3.61 -1.29
N VAL A 241 0.40 -4.47 -2.00
CA VAL A 241 0.99 -5.69 -1.41
C VAL A 241 1.87 -5.34 -0.22
N ALA A 242 2.74 -4.34 -0.37
CA ALA A 242 3.65 -3.91 0.67
C ALA A 242 2.92 -3.33 1.89
N GLN A 243 1.80 -2.60 1.70
CA GLN A 243 1.01 -1.97 2.75
C GLN A 243 0.07 -2.94 3.49
N THR A 244 -0.15 -4.15 2.95
CA THR A 244 -0.98 -5.15 3.63
C THR A 244 -0.50 -5.43 5.05
N ALA A 245 -1.44 -5.65 5.98
CA ALA A 245 -1.13 -5.87 7.39
C ALA A 245 -0.22 -7.09 7.67
N HIS A 246 -0.11 -8.00 6.70
CA HIS A 246 0.64 -9.24 6.81
C HIS A 246 1.58 -9.44 5.62
N CYS A 247 2.12 -8.35 5.04
CA CYS A 247 3.11 -8.45 3.98
C CYS A 247 4.32 -9.25 4.46
N ARG A 248 4.59 -10.40 3.83
CA ARG A 248 5.65 -11.34 4.24
C ARG A 248 6.94 -11.14 3.44
N LEU A 249 8.02 -11.71 3.94
CA LEU A 249 9.33 -11.72 3.26
C LEU A 249 9.27 -12.32 1.84
N ASP A 250 8.57 -13.43 1.64
CA ASP A 250 8.40 -14.04 0.32
C ASP A 250 7.67 -13.10 -0.65
N GLN A 251 6.63 -12.41 -0.18
CA GLN A 251 5.86 -11.48 -0.99
C GLN A 251 6.71 -10.28 -1.43
N VAL A 252 7.53 -9.71 -0.55
CA VAL A 252 8.44 -8.61 -0.92
C VAL A 252 9.39 -9.03 -2.04
N LEU A 253 10.04 -10.19 -1.93
CA LEU A 253 10.95 -10.68 -2.96
C LEU A 253 10.24 -10.93 -4.30
N LEU A 254 9.08 -11.58 -4.25
CA LEU A 254 8.26 -11.84 -5.43
C LEU A 254 7.78 -10.53 -6.09
N THR A 255 7.43 -9.52 -5.30
CA THR A 255 7.05 -8.19 -5.80
C THR A 255 8.23 -7.47 -6.46
N PHE A 256 9.45 -7.56 -5.90
CA PHE A 256 10.64 -7.03 -6.57
C PHE A 256 10.89 -7.69 -7.92
N GLY A 257 10.79 -9.02 -7.98
CA GLY A 257 10.92 -9.74 -9.25
C GLY A 257 9.81 -9.38 -10.25
N PHE A 258 8.55 -9.23 -9.80
CA PHE A 258 7.44 -8.78 -10.63
C PHE A 258 7.68 -7.38 -11.22
N LEU A 259 8.06 -6.41 -10.38
CA LEU A 259 8.37 -5.05 -10.82
C LEU A 259 9.53 -5.06 -11.81
N TYR A 260 10.62 -5.75 -11.48
CA TYR A 260 11.78 -5.84 -12.36
C TYR A 260 11.39 -6.41 -13.73
N HIS A 261 10.62 -7.50 -13.76
CA HIS A 261 10.12 -8.09 -15.00
C HIS A 261 9.26 -7.13 -15.82
N ARG A 262 8.37 -6.37 -15.16
CA ARG A 262 7.45 -5.46 -15.84
C ARG A 262 8.20 -4.29 -16.47
N PHE A 263 9.12 -3.68 -15.72
CA PHE A 263 9.89 -2.53 -16.18
C PHE A 263 10.97 -2.92 -17.19
N SER A 264 11.60 -4.09 -17.07
CA SER A 264 12.59 -4.57 -18.04
C SER A 264 11.99 -4.92 -19.41
N ASN A 265 10.67 -5.13 -19.47
CA ASN A 265 9.93 -5.48 -20.69
C ASN A 265 9.01 -4.36 -21.18
N LEU A 266 9.23 -3.10 -20.76
CA LEU A 266 8.53 -1.96 -21.34
C LEU A 266 8.84 -1.82 -22.84
N PRO A 267 7.91 -1.28 -23.65
CA PRO A 267 8.16 -1.01 -25.06
C PRO A 267 9.43 -0.17 -25.26
N PRO A 268 10.19 -0.38 -26.35
CA PRO A 268 11.43 0.34 -26.62
C PRO A 268 11.14 1.75 -27.16
N ASP A 269 10.58 2.61 -26.31
CA ASP A 269 10.55 4.07 -26.47
C ASP A 269 11.69 4.65 -25.61
N VAL A 270 12.41 5.66 -26.13
CA VAL A 270 13.56 6.27 -25.44
C VAL A 270 13.21 6.73 -24.03
N ALA A 271 12.03 7.32 -23.83
CA ALA A 271 11.63 7.83 -22.53
C ALA A 271 11.11 6.71 -21.60
N ASP A 272 10.69 5.56 -22.14
CA ASP A 272 10.37 4.37 -21.34
C ASP A 272 11.65 3.63 -20.89
N ALA A 273 12.71 3.68 -21.70
CA ALA A 273 14.01 3.11 -21.35
C ALA A 273 14.66 3.82 -20.15
N GLU A 274 14.53 5.15 -20.06
CA GLU A 274 15.04 5.93 -18.91
C GLU A 274 14.30 5.58 -17.62
N VAL A 275 12.95 5.51 -17.67
CA VAL A 275 12.12 5.09 -16.53
C VAL A 275 12.43 3.65 -16.12
N SER A 276 12.48 2.74 -17.10
CA SER A 276 12.82 1.33 -16.89
C SER A 276 14.15 1.17 -16.15
N SER A 277 15.20 1.82 -16.65
CA SER A 277 16.54 1.77 -16.05
C SER A 277 16.51 2.30 -14.62
N ALA A 278 15.87 3.45 -14.40
CA ALA A 278 15.83 4.09 -13.10
C ALA A 278 15.06 3.27 -12.04
N VAL A 279 13.90 2.70 -12.41
CA VAL A 279 13.15 1.80 -11.52
C VAL A 279 13.93 0.51 -11.23
N CYS A 280 14.51 -0.12 -12.26
CA CYS A 280 15.29 -1.36 -12.09
C CYS A 280 16.52 -1.12 -11.19
N ASN A 281 17.23 0.00 -11.37
CA ASN A 281 18.37 0.35 -10.54
C ASN A 281 17.96 0.60 -9.08
N SER A 282 16.84 1.29 -8.85
CA SER A 282 16.31 1.52 -7.50
C SER A 282 15.97 0.20 -6.79
N ILE A 283 15.34 -0.75 -7.50
CA ILE A 283 15.02 -2.09 -6.95
C ILE A 283 16.31 -2.83 -6.58
N GLU A 284 17.29 -2.86 -7.47
CA GLU A 284 18.56 -3.55 -7.23
C GLU A 284 19.35 -2.91 -6.08
N GLU A 285 19.32 -1.59 -5.95
CA GLU A 285 19.98 -0.89 -4.86
C GLU A 285 19.39 -1.27 -3.49
N ARG A 286 18.06 -1.23 -3.35
CA ARG A 286 17.37 -1.69 -2.13
C ARG A 286 17.69 -3.15 -1.83
N TRP A 287 17.60 -4.00 -2.85
CA TRP A 287 17.85 -5.42 -2.72
C TRP A 287 19.30 -5.70 -2.29
N SER A 288 20.25 -4.90 -2.74
CA SER A 288 21.66 -4.98 -2.31
C SER A 288 21.84 -4.67 -0.82
N LYS A 289 20.99 -3.81 -0.26
CA LYS A 289 20.98 -3.42 1.17
C LYS A 289 20.33 -4.50 2.04
N ALA A 290 19.32 -5.22 1.52
CA ALA A 290 18.55 -6.25 2.24
C ALA A 290 19.37 -7.46 2.77
N ASP A 291 18.84 -8.12 3.80
CA ASP A 291 19.29 -9.43 4.29
C ASP A 291 18.77 -10.55 3.36
N GLN A 292 19.29 -10.61 2.14
CA GLN A 292 18.75 -11.43 1.04
C GLN A 292 18.48 -12.89 1.43
N ALA A 293 19.29 -13.45 2.34
CA ALA A 293 19.17 -14.81 2.82
C ALA A 293 17.79 -15.14 3.39
N VAL A 294 17.19 -14.24 4.18
CA VAL A 294 15.89 -14.49 4.81
C VAL A 294 14.74 -14.40 3.80
N PHE A 295 14.85 -13.53 2.80
CA PHE A 295 13.88 -13.38 1.72
C PHE A 295 13.91 -14.57 0.77
N VAL A 296 15.11 -15.00 0.35
CA VAL A 296 15.31 -16.17 -0.50
C VAL A 296 14.81 -17.43 0.22
N ALA A 297 15.17 -17.61 1.50
CA ALA A 297 14.69 -18.74 2.29
C ALA A 297 13.16 -18.72 2.44
N ALA A 298 12.54 -17.57 2.70
CA ALA A 298 11.08 -17.46 2.80
C ALA A 298 10.39 -17.85 1.48
N ALA A 299 10.91 -17.42 0.32
CA ALA A 299 10.37 -17.79 -0.98
C ALA A 299 10.55 -19.28 -1.30
N ILE A 300 11.72 -19.88 -1.00
CA ILE A 300 11.95 -21.33 -1.14
C ILE A 300 10.99 -22.12 -0.24
N LEU A 301 10.78 -21.66 0.99
CA LEU A 301 9.90 -22.30 1.96
C LEU A 301 8.43 -21.98 1.73
N ASN A 302 8.05 -21.18 0.73
CA ASN A 302 6.65 -21.05 0.35
C ASN A 302 6.25 -22.23 -0.56
N PRO A 303 5.35 -23.14 -0.13
CA PRO A 303 5.00 -24.34 -0.90
C PRO A 303 4.36 -24.05 -2.28
N VAL A 304 3.78 -22.85 -2.46
CA VAL A 304 3.17 -22.43 -3.73
C VAL A 304 4.23 -22.19 -4.81
N TYR A 305 5.35 -21.58 -4.41
CA TYR A 305 6.38 -21.09 -5.32
C TYR A 305 7.63 -21.99 -5.32
N MET A 306 8.14 -22.36 -4.14
CA MET A 306 9.37 -23.12 -3.97
C MET A 306 10.53 -22.53 -4.80
N LEU A 307 11.10 -23.31 -5.73
CA LEU A 307 12.18 -22.90 -6.60
C LEU A 307 11.72 -22.21 -7.90
N LYS A 308 10.42 -22.20 -8.21
CA LYS A 308 9.88 -21.66 -9.48
C LYS A 308 10.26 -20.21 -9.77
N PRO A 309 10.35 -19.29 -8.79
CA PRO A 309 10.73 -17.90 -9.07
C PRO A 309 12.19 -17.73 -9.44
N PHE A 310 13.05 -18.73 -9.21
CA PHE A 310 14.49 -18.57 -9.28
C PHE A 310 15.09 -19.15 -10.55
N ALA A 311 16.10 -18.47 -11.10
CA ALA A 311 16.90 -18.97 -12.19
C ALA A 311 17.67 -20.24 -11.81
N ASP A 312 18.13 -21.00 -12.82
CA ASP A 312 19.00 -22.15 -12.59
C ASP A 312 20.38 -21.69 -12.11
N LEU A 313 20.56 -21.68 -10.78
CA LEU A 313 21.73 -21.13 -10.11
C LEU A 313 22.49 -22.22 -9.33
N PRO A 314 23.83 -22.24 -9.38
CA PRO A 314 24.63 -23.22 -8.63
C PRO A 314 24.47 -23.08 -7.10
N GLU A 315 24.06 -21.90 -6.62
CA GLU A 315 23.74 -21.64 -5.21
C GLU A 315 22.42 -22.25 -4.75
N LEU A 316 21.55 -22.70 -5.67
CA LEU A 316 20.24 -23.29 -5.36
C LEU A 316 20.22 -24.82 -5.45
N THR A 317 21.40 -25.45 -5.41
CA THR A 317 21.49 -26.90 -5.20
C THR A 317 20.99 -27.29 -3.81
N VAL A 318 20.48 -28.51 -3.66
CA VAL A 318 19.94 -29.02 -2.38
C VAL A 318 20.94 -28.88 -1.22
N ILE A 319 22.23 -29.10 -1.48
CA ILE A 319 23.30 -28.97 -0.47
C ILE A 319 23.45 -27.50 -0.02
N LYS A 320 23.38 -26.56 -0.97
CA LYS A 320 23.52 -25.12 -0.67
C LYS A 320 22.27 -24.56 0.02
N ILE A 321 21.09 -25.03 -0.38
CA ILE A 321 19.83 -24.72 0.30
C ILE A 321 19.86 -25.24 1.74
N ASP A 322 20.27 -26.50 1.94
CA ASP A 322 20.44 -27.09 3.29
C ASP A 322 21.42 -26.27 4.14
N THR A 323 22.56 -25.85 3.56
CA THR A 323 23.55 -25.01 4.24
C THR A 323 22.95 -23.65 4.63
N LEU A 324 22.23 -22.99 3.71
CA LEU A 324 21.55 -21.72 3.96
C LEU A 324 20.55 -21.85 5.12
N LEU A 325 19.68 -22.85 5.06
CA LEU A 325 18.64 -23.07 6.08
C LEU A 325 19.23 -23.49 7.43
N SER A 326 20.32 -24.26 7.43
CA SER A 326 21.06 -24.64 8.65
C SER A 326 21.74 -23.44 9.32
N HIS A 327 22.29 -22.51 8.54
CA HIS A 327 22.83 -21.25 9.07
C HIS A 327 21.74 -20.36 9.66
N LEU A 328 20.60 -20.23 8.95
CA LEU A 328 19.45 -19.50 9.46
C LEU A 328 18.87 -20.13 10.73
N TRP A 329 18.80 -21.46 10.79
CA TRP A 329 18.41 -22.16 12.02
C TRP A 329 19.33 -21.79 13.18
N THR A 330 20.65 -21.87 12.96
CA THR A 330 21.65 -21.55 13.99
C THR A 330 21.52 -20.11 14.46
N ARG A 331 21.27 -19.17 13.53
CA ARG A 331 21.04 -17.75 13.83
C ARG A 331 19.80 -17.55 14.71
N PHE A 332 18.65 -18.11 14.33
CA PHE A 332 17.36 -17.78 14.96
C PHE A 332 17.06 -18.58 16.24
N PHE A 333 17.64 -19.77 16.36
CA PHE A 333 17.40 -20.67 17.51
C PHE A 333 18.61 -20.80 18.43
N SER A 334 19.74 -20.17 18.09
CA SER A 334 20.97 -20.21 18.88
C SER A 334 21.42 -21.64 19.23
N SER A 335 21.14 -22.57 18.32
CA SER A 335 21.41 -24.00 18.45
C SER A 335 21.83 -24.58 17.10
N PRO A 336 22.71 -25.59 17.04
CA PRO A 336 23.01 -26.28 15.79
C PRO A 336 21.75 -26.81 15.12
N ALA A 337 21.73 -26.82 13.79
CA ALA A 337 20.64 -27.39 13.02
C ALA A 337 20.46 -28.89 13.33
N PRO A 338 19.25 -29.36 13.65
CA PRO A 338 18.96 -30.78 13.84
C PRO A 338 19.23 -31.57 12.56
N LEU A 339 19.63 -32.83 12.69
CA LEU A 339 19.92 -33.70 11.54
C LEU A 339 18.69 -33.91 10.64
N GLU A 340 17.51 -33.89 11.26
CA GLU A 340 16.22 -34.01 10.57
C GLU A 340 15.96 -32.85 9.62
N LEU A 341 16.54 -31.65 9.86
CA LEU A 341 16.40 -30.51 8.96
C LEU A 341 16.92 -30.87 7.57
N ARG A 342 18.09 -31.51 7.49
CA ARG A 342 18.70 -31.90 6.21
C ARG A 342 17.86 -32.91 5.44
N GLU A 343 17.27 -33.87 6.14
CA GLU A 343 16.37 -34.85 5.55
C GLU A 343 15.11 -34.16 5.02
N ASP A 344 14.50 -33.30 5.84
CA ASP A 344 13.30 -32.55 5.45
C ASP A 344 13.57 -31.64 4.25
N VAL A 345 14.72 -30.94 4.18
CA VAL A 345 15.11 -30.11 3.04
C VAL A 345 15.20 -30.94 1.76
N LYS A 346 15.88 -32.09 1.83
CA LYS A 346 16.01 -32.98 0.67
C LYS A 346 14.63 -33.45 0.18
N ASP A 347 13.79 -33.94 1.09
CA ASP A 347 12.46 -34.45 0.76
C ASP A 347 11.54 -33.34 0.23
N TYR A 348 11.59 -32.14 0.82
CA TYR A 348 10.80 -31.00 0.39
C TYR A 348 11.16 -30.57 -1.03
N ILE A 349 12.44 -30.36 -1.33
CA ILE A 349 12.89 -29.91 -2.65
C ILE A 349 12.58 -30.95 -3.75
N HIS A 350 12.76 -32.25 -3.46
CA HIS A 350 12.45 -33.31 -4.43
C HIS A 350 10.97 -33.71 -4.45
N LYS A 351 10.16 -33.18 -3.53
CA LYS A 351 8.74 -33.55 -3.36
C LYS A 351 8.58 -35.06 -3.11
N THR A 352 9.43 -35.61 -2.24
CA THR A 352 9.46 -37.01 -1.86
C THR A 352 9.12 -37.19 -0.39
N GLY A 353 9.02 -38.45 0.06
CA GLY A 353 8.84 -38.77 1.47
C GLY A 353 7.59 -38.11 2.04
N ARG A 354 7.76 -37.30 3.10
CA ARG A 354 6.63 -36.63 3.77
C ARG A 354 5.96 -35.55 2.93
N PHE A 355 6.62 -35.07 1.89
CA PHE A 355 6.12 -33.99 1.03
C PHE A 355 5.61 -34.49 -0.33
N GLU A 356 5.50 -35.81 -0.53
CA GLU A 356 5.02 -36.40 -1.79
C GLU A 356 3.62 -35.90 -2.19
N GLN A 357 2.72 -35.73 -1.23
CA GLN A 357 1.36 -35.23 -1.47
C GLN A 357 1.24 -33.70 -1.44
N LEU A 358 2.30 -32.99 -1.02
CA LEU A 358 2.26 -31.53 -0.87
C LEU A 358 1.89 -30.81 -2.19
N PRO A 359 2.44 -31.18 -3.37
CA PRO A 359 2.07 -30.51 -4.62
C PRO A 359 0.57 -30.65 -4.96
N ARG A 360 -0.01 -31.83 -4.72
CA ARG A 360 -1.44 -32.07 -4.95
C ARG A 360 -2.31 -31.30 -3.97
N TYR A 361 -1.88 -31.23 -2.71
CA TYR A 361 -2.57 -30.45 -1.68
C TYR A 361 -2.57 -28.95 -2.00
N VAL A 362 -1.40 -28.40 -2.36
CA VAL A 362 -1.27 -27.00 -2.78
C VAL A 362 -2.13 -26.69 -3.99
N GLU A 363 -2.19 -27.58 -4.99
CA GLU A 363 -3.03 -27.40 -6.16
C GLU A 363 -4.53 -27.41 -5.80
N ALA A 364 -4.95 -28.27 -4.88
CA ALA A 364 -6.33 -28.28 -4.38
C ALA A 364 -6.69 -26.97 -3.65
N GLU A 365 -5.79 -26.48 -2.79
CA GLU A 365 -5.95 -25.20 -2.08
C GLU A 365 -6.03 -24.02 -3.04
N LEU A 366 -5.23 -24.02 -4.12
CA LEU A 366 -5.27 -23.00 -5.16
C LEU A 366 -6.57 -22.98 -5.97
N GLN A 367 -7.29 -24.11 -6.04
CA GLN A 367 -8.56 -24.22 -6.76
C GLN A 367 -9.78 -23.82 -5.92
N LEU A 368 -9.62 -23.63 -4.60
CA LEU A 368 -10.72 -23.21 -3.73
C LEU A 368 -11.24 -21.83 -4.16
N PRO A 369 -12.57 -21.59 -4.17
CA PRO A 369 -13.15 -20.29 -4.54
C PRO A 369 -12.60 -19.12 -3.71
N GLN A 370 -12.28 -19.36 -2.43
CA GLN A 370 -11.70 -18.35 -1.54
C GLN A 370 -10.28 -17.95 -1.99
N SER A 371 -9.55 -18.87 -2.61
CA SER A 371 -8.21 -18.64 -3.17
C SER A 371 -8.24 -17.95 -4.54
N GLN A 372 -9.42 -17.82 -5.17
CA GLN A 372 -9.56 -17.01 -6.39
C GLN A 372 -9.57 -15.51 -6.07
N CYS A 373 -10.01 -15.15 -4.85
CA CYS A 373 -10.03 -13.76 -4.36
C CYS A 373 -8.89 -13.45 -3.39
N ARG A 374 -8.17 -14.46 -2.86
CA ARG A 374 -7.08 -14.28 -1.88
C ARG A 374 -5.89 -15.18 -2.17
N SER A 375 -4.69 -14.72 -1.82
CA SER A 375 -3.48 -15.55 -1.88
C SER A 375 -3.56 -16.71 -0.89
N VAL A 376 -3.19 -17.92 -1.32
CA VAL A 376 -3.08 -19.10 -0.43
C VAL A 376 -2.10 -18.78 0.69
N ASP A 377 -2.51 -19.06 1.92
CA ASP A 377 -1.74 -18.78 3.11
C ASP A 377 -0.68 -19.89 3.34
N PRO A 378 0.62 -19.59 3.17
CA PRO A 378 1.65 -20.60 3.30
C PRO A 378 1.85 -21.05 4.76
N LEU A 379 1.46 -20.24 5.76
CA LEU A 379 1.54 -20.66 7.16
C LEU A 379 0.55 -21.79 7.45
N GLY A 380 -0.68 -21.71 6.96
CA GLY A 380 -1.67 -22.80 7.05
C GLY A 380 -1.14 -24.09 6.44
N LEU A 381 -0.55 -24.01 5.24
CA LEU A 381 0.04 -25.18 4.58
C LEU A 381 1.13 -25.86 5.42
N TRP A 382 1.99 -25.09 6.09
CA TRP A 382 3.01 -25.64 7.00
C TRP A 382 2.41 -26.22 8.28
N GLU A 383 1.39 -25.57 8.84
CA GLU A 383 0.66 -26.11 9.99
C GLU A 383 -0.01 -27.45 9.64
N ASP A 384 -0.52 -27.62 8.43
CA ASP A 384 -1.14 -28.87 7.96
C ASP A 384 -0.13 -30.01 7.74
N THR A 385 1.19 -29.71 7.70
CA THR A 385 2.23 -30.76 7.71
C THR A 385 2.41 -31.39 9.11
N ARG A 386 1.80 -30.81 10.15
CA ARG A 386 1.92 -31.28 11.53
C ARG A 386 1.23 -32.63 11.70
N VAL A 387 1.95 -33.57 12.29
CA VAL A 387 1.33 -34.77 12.84
C VAL A 387 0.61 -34.40 14.14
N ALA A 388 -0.66 -34.76 14.26
CA ALA A 388 -1.48 -34.48 15.44
C ALA A 388 -0.72 -34.79 16.75
N ASP A 389 -0.84 -33.89 17.73
CA ASP A 389 -0.20 -33.96 19.05
C ASP A 389 1.34 -33.99 19.05
N ARG A 390 1.99 -33.66 17.92
CA ARG A 390 3.45 -33.52 17.83
C ARG A 390 3.87 -32.09 17.49
N PRO A 391 5.06 -31.64 17.96
CA PRO A 391 5.61 -30.37 17.51
C PRO A 391 5.93 -30.41 16.01
N LEU A 392 6.02 -29.22 15.40
CA LEU A 392 6.48 -29.09 14.02
C LEU A 392 7.89 -29.67 13.87
N ARG A 393 8.15 -30.28 12.71
CA ARG A 393 9.51 -30.68 12.34
C ARG A 393 10.39 -29.44 12.12
N PRO A 394 11.73 -29.57 12.12
CA PRO A 394 12.63 -28.43 11.97
C PRO A 394 12.36 -27.57 10.74
N LEU A 395 12.16 -28.17 9.56
CA LEU A 395 11.92 -27.38 8.35
C LEU A 395 10.64 -26.54 8.45
N ALA A 396 9.54 -27.15 8.91
CA ALA A 396 8.27 -26.45 9.10
C ALA A 396 8.36 -25.37 10.20
N THR A 397 9.14 -25.61 11.26
CA THR A 397 9.38 -24.62 12.32
C THR A 397 10.12 -23.39 11.78
N LEU A 398 11.15 -23.61 10.95
CA LEU A 398 11.90 -22.52 10.30
C LEU A 398 11.03 -21.78 9.28
N ALA A 399 10.20 -22.50 8.52
CA ALA A 399 9.27 -21.91 7.57
C ALA A 399 8.23 -21.04 8.27
N CYS A 400 7.57 -21.54 9.32
CA CYS A 400 6.64 -20.74 10.12
C CYS A 400 7.33 -19.53 10.77
N HIS A 401 8.59 -19.66 11.18
CA HIS A 401 9.37 -18.52 11.69
C HIS A 401 9.51 -17.42 10.63
N LEU A 402 10.03 -17.75 9.45
CA LEU A 402 10.27 -16.79 8.36
C LEU A 402 8.97 -16.21 7.76
N LEU A 403 7.97 -17.06 7.51
CA LEU A 403 6.71 -16.67 6.88
C LEU A 403 5.75 -15.94 7.84
N SER A 404 6.06 -15.91 9.15
CA SER A 404 5.30 -15.10 10.12
C SER A 404 5.75 -13.64 10.21
N VAL A 405 6.88 -13.30 9.58
CA VAL A 405 7.47 -11.96 9.64
C VAL A 405 6.67 -10.98 8.77
N CYS A 406 6.34 -9.82 9.33
CA CYS A 406 5.72 -8.71 8.60
C CYS A 406 6.76 -7.67 8.15
N ALA A 407 6.93 -7.50 6.84
CA ALA A 407 7.96 -6.67 6.23
C ALA A 407 7.54 -5.20 5.98
N ASN A 408 6.75 -4.63 6.88
CA ASN A 408 6.38 -3.20 6.82
C ASN A 408 6.11 -2.60 8.21
N SER A 409 5.91 -1.29 8.28
CA SER A 409 5.37 -0.55 9.44
C SER A 409 3.97 0.03 9.17
N ALA A 410 3.26 -0.46 8.13
CA ALA A 410 1.98 0.11 7.68
C ALA A 410 0.85 0.02 8.73
N SER A 411 1.02 -0.78 9.78
CA SER A 411 0.14 -0.79 10.96
C SER A 411 0.24 0.50 11.77
N CYS A 412 1.44 1.08 11.90
CA CYS A 412 1.64 2.37 12.57
C CYS A 412 0.96 3.48 11.79
N GLU A 413 1.04 3.46 10.46
CA GLU A 413 0.38 4.43 9.59
C GLU A 413 -1.14 4.38 9.68
N ARG A 414 -1.71 3.18 9.77
CA ARG A 414 -3.15 3.03 10.05
C ARG A 414 -3.55 3.62 11.41
N LEU A 415 -2.70 3.44 12.43
CA LEU A 415 -2.89 4.07 13.74
C LEU A 415 -2.81 5.61 13.63
N PHE A 416 -1.87 6.15 12.87
CA PHE A 416 -1.70 7.59 12.67
C PHE A 416 -2.81 8.22 11.82
N SER A 417 -3.33 7.49 10.84
CA SER A 417 -4.53 7.90 10.09
C SER A 417 -5.72 8.08 11.04
N VAL A 418 -5.91 7.15 11.98
CA VAL A 418 -6.94 7.29 13.02
C VAL A 418 -6.63 8.45 13.97
N PHE A 419 -5.35 8.70 14.30
CA PHE A 419 -4.97 9.89 15.06
C PHE A 419 -5.38 11.18 14.34
N GLY A 420 -5.09 11.30 13.04
CA GLY A 420 -5.47 12.45 12.22
C GLY A 420 -6.99 12.66 12.17
N GLN A 421 -7.78 11.58 12.09
CA GLN A 421 -9.24 11.66 12.14
C GLN A 421 -9.77 12.14 13.51
N LEU A 422 -9.09 11.78 14.60
CA LEU A 422 -9.50 12.15 15.96
C LEU A 422 -8.97 13.53 16.37
N LEU A 423 -7.80 13.94 15.89
CA LEU A 423 -7.14 15.22 16.13
C LEU A 423 -7.44 16.22 15.00
N THR A 424 -8.64 16.77 15.01
CA THR A 424 -9.04 17.83 14.09
C THR A 424 -8.65 19.21 14.62
N LYS A 425 -8.72 20.24 13.77
CA LYS A 425 -8.53 21.65 14.19
C LYS A 425 -9.44 22.03 15.37
N LEU A 426 -10.67 21.51 15.39
CA LEU A 426 -11.64 21.73 16.46
C LEU A 426 -11.40 20.83 17.70
N ARG A 427 -10.63 19.75 17.56
CA ARG A 427 -10.40 18.71 18.58
C ARG A 427 -8.90 18.42 18.77
N ASN A 428 -8.09 19.44 19.00
CA ASN A 428 -6.63 19.31 19.10
C ASN A 428 -6.08 19.19 20.54
N ARG A 429 -6.95 19.16 21.57
CA ARG A 429 -6.55 19.15 22.99
C ARG A 429 -6.71 17.78 23.68
N LEU A 430 -6.80 16.70 22.91
CA LEU A 430 -6.83 15.36 23.51
C LEU A 430 -5.45 15.03 24.09
N GLY A 431 -5.41 14.57 25.34
CA GLY A 431 -4.19 14.01 25.91
C GLY A 431 -3.83 12.69 25.24
N THR A 432 -2.53 12.39 25.14
CA THR A 432 -1.97 11.22 24.45
C THR A 432 -2.64 9.91 24.88
N ASP A 433 -2.81 9.66 26.18
CA ASP A 433 -3.51 8.45 26.68
C ASP A 433 -4.94 8.30 26.15
N THR A 434 -5.67 9.41 26.02
CA THR A 434 -7.07 9.40 25.58
C THR A 434 -7.16 9.22 24.07
N LEU A 435 -6.24 9.85 23.33
CA LEU A 435 -6.09 9.66 21.90
C LEU A 435 -5.76 8.20 21.57
N THR A 436 -4.70 7.66 22.19
CA THR A 436 -4.27 6.28 22.01
C THR A 436 -5.37 5.30 22.39
N GLY A 437 -6.05 5.49 23.54
CA GLY A 437 -7.15 4.63 23.94
C GLY A 437 -8.34 4.64 22.98
N LEU A 438 -8.73 5.80 22.44
CA LEU A 438 -9.79 5.89 21.43
C LEU A 438 -9.39 5.20 20.13
N THR A 439 -8.15 5.38 19.71
CA THR A 439 -7.62 4.78 18.49
C THR A 439 -7.56 3.27 18.60
N GLU A 440 -7.01 2.74 19.69
CA GLU A 440 -6.99 1.30 19.97
C GLU A 440 -8.39 0.71 19.93
N LEU A 441 -9.34 1.35 20.60
CA LEU A 441 -10.73 0.88 20.61
C LEU A 441 -11.37 0.96 19.22
N LYS A 442 -11.12 2.03 18.45
CA LYS A 442 -11.65 2.17 17.08
C LYS A 442 -11.09 1.09 16.16
N MET A 443 -9.78 0.84 16.21
CA MET A 443 -9.12 -0.21 15.43
C MET A 443 -9.65 -1.60 15.83
N HIS A 444 -9.78 -1.87 17.12
CA HIS A 444 -10.32 -3.13 17.61
C HIS A 444 -11.74 -3.40 17.09
N LEU A 445 -12.65 -2.42 17.23
CA LEU A 445 -14.02 -2.56 16.76
C LEU A 445 -14.06 -2.83 15.25
N ARG A 446 -13.23 -2.14 14.46
CA ARG A 446 -13.11 -2.37 13.03
C ARG A 446 -12.72 -3.81 12.71
N ASP A 447 -11.74 -4.36 13.42
CA ASP A 447 -11.31 -5.75 13.23
C ASP A 447 -12.38 -6.75 13.65
N GLU A 448 -13.13 -6.50 14.73
CA GLU A 448 -14.24 -7.34 15.15
C GLU A 448 -15.38 -7.36 14.13
N TYR A 449 -15.74 -6.19 13.58
CA TYR A 449 -16.75 -6.12 12.52
C TYR A 449 -16.31 -6.86 11.26
N ALA A 450 -15.05 -6.73 10.86
CA ALA A 450 -14.49 -7.45 9.72
C ALA A 450 -14.56 -8.98 9.93
N ARG A 451 -14.25 -9.47 11.14
CA ARG A 451 -14.36 -10.90 11.50
C ARG A 451 -15.80 -11.39 11.57
N ALA A 452 -16.72 -10.59 12.11
CA ALA A 452 -18.10 -11.00 12.35
C ALA A 452 -18.97 -11.01 11.09
N GLN A 453 -18.71 -10.12 10.12
CA GLN A 453 -19.59 -9.95 8.96
C GLN A 453 -19.17 -10.72 7.71
N GLY A 454 -17.95 -11.27 7.64
CA GLY A 454 -17.43 -11.98 6.47
C GLY A 454 -17.74 -11.25 5.16
N MET A 455 -17.00 -10.17 4.85
CA MET A 455 -17.15 -9.29 3.66
C MET A 455 -18.45 -9.52 2.88
N LYS A 456 -19.59 -9.02 3.40
CA LYS A 456 -20.84 -9.07 2.63
C LYS A 456 -20.66 -8.23 1.37
N GLU A 457 -20.78 -8.85 0.20
CA GLU A 457 -21.05 -8.16 -1.06
C GLU A 457 -22.27 -7.27 -0.85
N ARG A 458 -22.06 -5.94 -0.90
CA ARG A 458 -23.17 -4.99 -0.94
C ARG A 458 -23.71 -4.94 -2.35
N LEU A 459 -25.03 -5.01 -2.47
CA LEU A 459 -25.77 -4.79 -3.72
C LEU A 459 -25.32 -3.48 -4.37
N LYS A 460 -24.67 -3.60 -5.54
CA LYS A 460 -24.33 -2.48 -6.43
C LYS A 460 -25.60 -1.68 -6.71
N ARG A 461 -25.71 -0.49 -6.14
CA ARG A 461 -26.75 0.46 -6.54
C ARG A 461 -26.40 0.94 -7.94
N HIS A 462 -27.16 0.45 -8.93
CA HIS A 462 -27.11 1.01 -10.28
C HIS A 462 -27.70 2.42 -10.24
N CYS A 463 -26.84 3.45 -10.24
CA CYS A 463 -27.26 4.79 -10.61
C CYS A 463 -27.30 4.88 -12.14
N GLY A 464 -28.40 4.38 -12.70
CA GLY A 464 -28.81 4.45 -14.10
C GLY A 464 -30.30 4.08 -14.13
N ARG A 465 -31.09 4.69 -15.04
CA ARG A 465 -32.55 4.57 -15.08
C ARG A 465 -33.03 3.12 -14.85
N PRO A 466 -34.16 2.92 -14.14
CA PRO A 466 -34.67 1.58 -13.86
C PRO A 466 -34.75 0.78 -15.17
N ALA A 467 -34.11 -0.39 -15.16
CA ALA A 467 -34.27 -1.37 -16.22
C ALA A 467 -35.77 -1.65 -16.34
N GLU A 468 -36.34 -1.39 -17.51
CA GLU A 468 -37.69 -1.84 -17.82
C GLU A 468 -37.71 -3.37 -17.70
N ASP A 469 -38.62 -3.87 -16.87
CA ASP A 469 -38.85 -5.29 -16.66
C ASP A 469 -39.08 -5.98 -18.02
N ASN A 470 -38.19 -6.92 -18.36
CA ASN A 470 -38.34 -7.83 -19.49
C ASN A 470 -39.55 -8.74 -19.25
N CYS A 471 -40.72 -8.33 -19.73
CA CYS A 471 -41.82 -9.24 -20.04
C CYS A 471 -41.60 -9.81 -21.47
N PRO A 472 -41.74 -11.14 -21.69
CA PRO A 472 -41.51 -11.72 -23.02
C PRO A 472 -42.63 -11.36 -23.99
N ILE A 473 -42.29 -10.71 -25.11
CA ILE A 473 -43.19 -10.47 -26.24
C ILE A 473 -43.18 -11.72 -27.15
N PRO A 474 -44.34 -12.29 -27.55
CA PRO A 474 -44.40 -13.44 -28.44
C PRO A 474 -44.07 -13.05 -29.90
N PRO A 475 -43.65 -14.02 -30.74
CA PRO A 475 -43.01 -13.72 -32.02
C PRO A 475 -44.01 -13.24 -33.09
N PRO A 476 -43.61 -12.35 -34.01
CA PRO A 476 -44.46 -11.88 -35.08
C PRO A 476 -44.50 -12.86 -36.27
N ALA A 477 -45.66 -12.92 -36.93
CA ALA A 477 -45.87 -13.63 -38.18
C ALA A 477 -45.43 -12.80 -39.39
N GLU A 478 -44.76 -13.44 -40.35
CA GLU A 478 -44.54 -12.99 -41.75
C GLU A 478 -45.82 -13.18 -42.62
N PRO A 479 -45.95 -12.69 -43.90
CA PRO A 479 -44.90 -12.22 -44.86
C PRO A 479 -45.22 -11.05 -45.86
N ALA A 480 -44.12 -10.53 -46.46
CA ALA A 480 -43.87 -10.15 -47.89
C ALA A 480 -44.47 -8.87 -48.57
N PRO A 481 -43.96 -8.43 -49.75
CA PRO A 481 -42.54 -8.13 -50.13
C PRO A 481 -42.32 -6.84 -50.99
N THR A 482 -41.05 -6.62 -51.41
CA THR A 482 -40.49 -5.80 -52.56
C THR A 482 -40.21 -4.29 -52.34
N GLN A 483 -39.12 -3.66 -52.85
CA GLN A 483 -38.15 -3.96 -53.92
C GLN A 483 -36.85 -3.09 -53.79
N SER A 484 -35.79 -3.51 -54.50
CA SER A 484 -34.38 -3.02 -54.62
C SER A 484 -34.14 -1.58 -55.13
N ALA A 485 -33.02 -0.92 -54.72
CA ALA A 485 -32.02 -0.28 -55.62
C ALA A 485 -30.82 0.38 -54.88
N ALA A 486 -29.66 0.37 -55.55
CA ALA A 486 -28.32 0.81 -55.12
C ALA A 486 -28.00 2.30 -55.48
N PRO A 487 -26.82 2.87 -55.13
CA PRO A 487 -26.57 4.31 -54.94
C PRO A 487 -25.94 5.04 -56.14
N PRO A 488 -25.84 6.39 -56.15
CA PRO A 488 -24.99 7.11 -57.09
C PRO A 488 -23.78 7.85 -56.46
N ARG A 489 -22.75 7.97 -57.30
CA ARG A 489 -21.44 8.62 -57.16
C ARG A 489 -21.51 10.16 -57.24
N GLY A 490 -20.47 10.84 -56.74
CA GLY A 490 -20.29 12.31 -56.81
C GLY A 490 -19.78 12.84 -58.15
N PRO A 491 -19.39 14.14 -58.20
CA PRO A 491 -18.22 14.54 -59.00
C PRO A 491 -17.30 15.64 -58.39
N GLU A 492 -16.07 15.63 -58.92
CA GLU A 492 -14.93 16.59 -59.00
C GLU A 492 -15.34 18.03 -59.45
N SER A 493 -14.58 19.15 -59.42
CA SER A 493 -13.25 19.63 -58.97
C SER A 493 -13.13 21.16 -59.20
N ALA A 494 -12.37 21.89 -58.33
CA ALA A 494 -11.53 23.13 -58.50
C ALA A 494 -12.04 24.42 -59.24
N PRO A 495 -11.41 25.65 -59.17
CA PRO A 495 -10.05 26.02 -58.68
C PRO A 495 -9.87 27.35 -57.85
N PHE A 496 -8.68 27.43 -57.20
CA PHE A 496 -7.78 28.54 -56.85
C PHE A 496 -8.23 30.01 -56.65
N GLY A 497 -7.70 30.60 -55.56
CA GLY A 497 -7.45 32.04 -55.39
C GLY A 497 -6.52 32.30 -54.19
N ASN A 498 -5.21 32.42 -54.44
CA ASN A 498 -4.20 32.86 -53.48
C ASN A 498 -4.40 34.34 -53.11
N ASN A 499 -4.08 34.69 -51.87
CA ASN A 499 -3.37 35.94 -51.58
C ASN A 499 -2.51 35.73 -50.32
N ASP A 500 -1.20 35.74 -50.56
CA ASP A 500 -0.13 35.66 -49.58
C ASP A 500 0.05 37.00 -48.84
N LEU A 501 0.25 36.93 -47.52
CA LEU A 501 1.05 37.89 -46.77
C LEU A 501 1.89 37.12 -45.73
N GLU A 502 3.08 36.71 -46.18
CA GLU A 502 4.31 36.44 -45.42
C GLU A 502 4.79 37.74 -44.72
N TRP A 503 5.46 37.84 -43.57
CA TRP A 503 6.29 36.96 -42.74
C TRP A 503 6.26 37.50 -41.29
N ASP A 504 6.34 36.63 -40.28
CA ASP A 504 7.56 36.59 -39.46
C ASP A 504 7.62 35.31 -38.62
N ALA A 505 8.71 34.58 -38.83
CA ALA A 505 9.07 33.38 -38.12
C ALA A 505 9.81 33.76 -36.84
N LEU A 506 9.37 33.21 -35.70
CA LEU A 506 10.29 32.77 -34.68
C LEU A 506 9.73 31.54 -33.96
N ASP A 507 10.48 30.45 -34.16
CA ASP A 507 10.58 29.25 -33.33
C ASP A 507 9.41 28.25 -33.29
N ARG A 508 9.35 27.42 -34.34
CA ARG A 508 8.76 26.08 -34.26
C ARG A 508 9.76 25.14 -33.57
N SER A 509 9.58 24.92 -32.27
CA SER A 509 10.09 23.73 -31.58
C SER A 509 8.96 22.96 -30.90
N THR A 510 7.96 22.57 -31.68
CA THR A 510 6.93 21.62 -31.24
C THR A 510 7.48 20.19 -31.30
N ASP A 511 8.29 19.83 -30.30
CA ASP A 511 8.62 18.42 -29.98
C ASP A 511 9.00 18.23 -28.49
N ARG A 512 8.50 19.12 -27.60
CA ARG A 512 9.07 19.31 -26.25
C ARG A 512 8.18 19.19 -24.99
N PRO A 513 6.92 18.70 -24.98
CA PRO A 513 6.27 18.42 -23.69
C PRO A 513 6.74 17.08 -23.08
N ALA A 514 6.67 15.97 -23.83
CA ALA A 514 6.88 14.62 -23.29
C ALA A 514 8.32 14.30 -22.86
N ARG A 515 9.33 14.93 -23.48
CA ARG A 515 10.74 14.76 -23.11
C ARG A 515 11.11 15.47 -21.81
N GLY A 516 10.37 16.49 -21.39
CA GLY A 516 10.63 17.20 -20.13
C GLY A 516 10.09 16.43 -18.93
N GLU A 517 8.89 15.87 -19.07
CA GLU A 517 8.13 15.23 -17.99
C GLU A 517 8.71 13.87 -17.54
N LEU A 518 9.15 13.04 -18.48
CA LEU A 518 9.83 11.76 -18.17
C LEU A 518 11.29 11.97 -17.75
N ARG A 519 11.92 13.03 -18.24
CA ARG A 519 13.26 13.45 -17.82
C ARG A 519 13.27 14.01 -16.40
N ALA A 520 12.20 14.69 -15.96
CA ALA A 520 12.03 15.09 -14.57
C ALA A 520 11.95 13.87 -13.63
N ILE A 521 11.20 12.84 -14.03
CA ILE A 521 11.19 11.54 -13.33
C ILE A 521 12.60 10.91 -13.29
N HIS A 522 13.34 10.94 -14.40
CA HIS A 522 14.72 10.41 -14.48
C HIS A 522 15.74 11.21 -13.65
N GLU A 523 15.69 12.54 -13.71
CA GLU A 523 16.57 13.45 -12.97
C GLU A 523 16.28 13.38 -11.46
N ALA A 524 15.02 13.23 -11.07
CA ALA A 524 14.63 12.96 -9.70
C ALA A 524 15.08 11.58 -9.20
N LEU A 525 14.91 10.53 -10.00
CA LEU A 525 15.42 9.19 -9.69
C LEU A 525 16.95 9.17 -9.53
N SER A 526 17.66 9.89 -10.39
CA SER A 526 19.12 10.02 -10.34
C SER A 526 19.57 10.88 -9.14
N GLY A 527 18.83 11.95 -8.82
CA GLY A 527 19.06 12.78 -7.64
C GLY A 527 18.66 12.10 -6.32
N ALA A 528 17.73 11.15 -6.32
CA ALA A 528 17.36 10.30 -5.18
C ALA A 528 18.54 9.44 -4.73
N SER A 529 19.17 8.78 -5.72
CA SER A 529 20.38 7.99 -5.52
C SER A 529 21.46 8.86 -4.87
N ASP A 530 21.59 10.13 -5.27
CA ASP A 530 22.60 11.03 -4.70
C ASP A 530 22.22 11.53 -3.28
N ARG A 531 20.94 11.78 -2.96
CA ARG A 531 20.50 12.16 -1.59
C ARG A 531 20.59 11.01 -0.59
N ASP A 532 20.52 9.76 -1.05
CA ASP A 532 20.76 8.56 -0.23
C ASP A 532 22.28 8.25 -0.11
N THR A 533 23.15 8.98 -0.82
CA THR A 533 24.62 8.87 -0.78
C THR A 533 25.33 9.86 0.13
N ASP A 534 24.61 10.77 0.79
CA ASP A 534 25.22 11.83 1.60
C ASP A 534 25.66 11.37 3.00
N TYR A 535 26.31 10.20 3.11
CA TYR A 535 27.34 9.93 4.12
C TYR A 535 28.33 8.90 3.56
N LEU A 536 29.47 9.43 3.10
CA LEU A 536 30.64 8.71 2.64
C LEU A 536 31.02 7.52 3.56
N ASP A 537 31.12 6.35 2.92
CA ASP A 537 31.99 5.22 3.28
C ASP A 537 31.64 4.33 4.49
N THR A 538 30.36 4.03 4.70
CA THR A 538 29.97 2.81 5.43
C THR A 538 28.86 2.05 4.70
N ARG A 539 29.25 1.16 3.78
CA ARG A 539 28.28 0.24 3.17
C ARG A 539 27.56 -0.52 4.29
N PRO A 540 26.22 -0.55 4.34
CA PRO A 540 25.48 -1.38 5.27
C PRO A 540 25.94 -2.85 5.20
N SER A 541 26.44 -3.31 4.05
CA SER A 541 27.01 -4.65 3.89
C SER A 541 28.29 -4.91 4.71
N VAL A 542 29.11 -3.89 5.00
CA VAL A 542 30.28 -4.00 5.89
C VAL A 542 29.84 -4.01 7.35
N GLN A 543 28.85 -3.20 7.72
CA GLN A 543 28.27 -3.18 9.08
C GLN A 543 27.45 -4.44 9.37
N TYR A 544 26.67 -4.95 8.41
CA TYR A 544 26.00 -6.26 8.47
C TYR A 544 27.01 -7.40 8.59
N ARG A 545 28.14 -7.33 7.89
CA ARG A 545 29.23 -8.33 7.98
C ARG A 545 29.91 -8.30 9.36
N GLN A 546 30.10 -7.10 9.94
CA GLN A 546 30.63 -6.93 11.30
C GLN A 546 29.62 -7.36 12.38
N ALA A 547 28.32 -7.15 12.17
CA ALA A 547 27.25 -7.50 13.10
C ALA A 547 26.88 -8.99 13.10
N ASN A 548 26.86 -9.63 11.92
CA ASN A 548 26.38 -11.02 11.78
C ASN A 548 27.52 -12.04 11.60
N GLY A 549 28.79 -11.62 11.64
CA GLY A 549 29.97 -12.51 11.57
C GLY A 549 30.14 -13.27 10.25
N GLN A 550 29.29 -13.04 9.25
CA GLN A 550 29.34 -13.67 7.93
C GLN A 550 29.18 -12.61 6.83
N SER A 551 29.93 -12.75 5.73
CA SER A 551 29.56 -12.08 4.48
C SER A 551 28.21 -12.65 4.08
N LYS A 552 27.17 -11.82 3.93
CA LYS A 552 25.82 -12.19 3.48
C LYS A 552 25.84 -13.53 2.72
N PRO A 553 25.22 -14.62 3.24
CA PRO A 553 25.42 -15.96 2.68
C PRO A 553 24.87 -16.09 1.25
N PHE A 554 24.08 -15.11 0.82
CA PHE A 554 23.53 -14.97 -0.52
C PHE A 554 23.64 -13.50 -0.95
N VAL A 555 24.31 -13.23 -2.09
CA VAL A 555 24.38 -11.89 -2.71
C VAL A 555 24.19 -12.06 -4.21
N ARG A 556 22.99 -11.75 -4.70
CA ARG A 556 22.64 -11.73 -6.12
C ARG A 556 21.80 -10.51 -6.43
N LYS A 557 21.88 -10.06 -7.68
CA LYS A 557 20.94 -9.08 -8.24
C LYS A 557 19.58 -9.76 -8.51
N ILE A 558 18.48 -9.02 -8.47
CA ILE A 558 17.14 -9.53 -8.84
C ILE A 558 17.12 -10.08 -10.27
N SER A 559 17.80 -9.37 -11.16
CA SER A 559 18.03 -9.75 -12.57
C SER A 559 18.73 -11.09 -12.77
N GLU A 560 19.60 -11.48 -11.85
CA GLU A 560 20.31 -12.77 -11.88
C GLU A 560 19.56 -13.85 -11.10
N LEU A 561 18.84 -13.43 -10.05
CA LEU A 561 18.18 -14.31 -9.10
C LEU A 561 16.92 -14.94 -9.69
N SER A 562 16.15 -14.15 -10.44
CA SER A 562 14.79 -14.50 -10.83
C SER A 562 14.75 -15.19 -12.19
N ASP A 563 13.92 -16.23 -12.34
CA ASP A 563 13.64 -16.83 -13.64
C ASP A 563 12.52 -16.04 -14.34
N PHE A 564 12.92 -15.24 -15.33
CA PHE A 564 11.98 -14.50 -16.19
C PHE A 564 11.63 -15.25 -17.48
N SER A 565 12.18 -16.44 -17.72
CA SER A 565 11.88 -17.25 -18.90
C SER A 565 10.50 -17.92 -18.82
N SER A 566 10.02 -18.20 -17.59
CA SER A 566 8.69 -18.73 -17.31
C SER A 566 7.93 -17.80 -16.34
N PRO A 567 7.16 -16.81 -16.84
CA PRO A 567 6.52 -15.80 -16.01
C PRO A 567 5.26 -16.29 -15.28
N ASP A 568 5.05 -17.60 -15.11
CA ASP A 568 3.88 -18.15 -14.43
C ASP A 568 3.77 -17.67 -12.98
N TRP A 569 4.91 -17.58 -12.30
CA TRP A 569 4.96 -17.05 -10.93
C TRP A 569 4.72 -15.54 -10.91
N VAL A 570 5.22 -14.80 -11.92
CA VAL A 570 5.00 -13.35 -12.08
C VAL A 570 3.52 -13.05 -12.28
N ARG A 571 2.86 -13.75 -13.21
CA ARG A 571 1.41 -13.63 -13.47
C ARG A 571 0.58 -13.94 -12.23
N ARG A 572 1.01 -14.90 -11.42
CA ARG A 572 0.36 -15.21 -10.15
C ARG A 572 0.47 -14.06 -9.14
N VAL A 573 1.65 -13.45 -9.02
CA VAL A 573 1.86 -12.28 -8.14
C VAL A 573 0.99 -11.11 -8.60
N GLU A 574 0.97 -10.82 -9.90
CA GLU A 574 0.17 -9.76 -10.50
C GLU A 574 -1.34 -9.96 -10.28
N GLY A 575 -1.84 -11.18 -10.50
CA GLY A 575 -3.26 -11.50 -10.36
C GLY A 575 -3.79 -11.27 -8.94
N PHE A 576 -3.05 -11.72 -7.91
CA PHE A 576 -3.46 -11.51 -6.52
C PHE A 576 -3.39 -10.06 -6.08
N ALA A 577 -2.33 -9.36 -6.49
CA ALA A 577 -2.09 -8.00 -6.07
C ALA A 577 -3.08 -7.01 -6.73
N SER A 578 -3.54 -7.31 -7.95
CA SER A 578 -4.58 -6.53 -8.66
C SER A 578 -5.96 -6.65 -8.00
N LEU A 579 -6.34 -7.84 -7.53
CA LEU A 579 -7.61 -8.05 -6.82
C LEU A 579 -7.70 -7.21 -5.54
N GLY A 580 -6.61 -7.12 -4.80
CA GLY A 580 -6.55 -6.30 -3.58
C GLY A 580 -6.77 -4.80 -3.85
N ILE A 581 -6.35 -4.28 -5.01
CA ILE A 581 -6.57 -2.86 -5.37
C ILE A 581 -8.05 -2.60 -5.63
N ASP A 582 -8.71 -3.52 -6.34
CA ASP A 582 -10.14 -3.38 -6.64
C ASP A 582 -11.00 -3.50 -5.36
N GLU A 583 -10.62 -4.35 -4.40
CA GLU A 583 -11.25 -4.39 -3.06
C GLU A 583 -10.99 -3.11 -2.24
N GLU A 584 -9.77 -2.58 -2.26
CA GLU A 584 -9.43 -1.33 -1.57
C GLU A 584 -10.20 -0.13 -2.17
N LEU A 585 -10.43 -0.13 -3.47
CA LEU A 585 -11.27 0.83 -4.17
C LEU A 585 -12.72 0.82 -3.69
N GLU A 586 -13.32 -0.36 -3.54
CA GLU A 586 -14.68 -0.49 -3.00
C GLU A 586 -14.77 0.06 -1.57
N LEU A 587 -13.67 0.01 -0.81
CA LEU A 587 -13.59 0.56 0.54
C LEU A 587 -13.43 2.09 0.57
N TYR A 588 -12.68 2.71 -0.35
CA TYR A 588 -12.59 4.17 -0.42
C TYR A 588 -13.89 4.81 -0.93
N GLU A 589 -14.59 4.19 -1.88
CA GLU A 589 -15.94 4.60 -2.26
C GLU A 589 -16.94 4.51 -1.07
N LEU A 590 -16.64 3.69 -0.06
CA LEU A 590 -17.40 3.60 1.20
C LEU A 590 -17.12 4.78 2.15
N LEU A 591 -15.90 5.31 2.16
CA LEU A 591 -15.43 6.38 3.06
C LEU A 591 -15.78 7.78 2.55
N ASP A 592 -15.95 7.97 1.24
CA ASP A 592 -16.43 9.22 0.64
C ASP A 592 -17.89 9.56 1.03
N PHE A 593 -18.62 8.65 1.66
CA PHE A 593 -19.91 8.96 2.28
C PHE A 593 -19.80 9.73 3.61
N ASP A 594 -18.62 9.77 4.24
CA ASP A 594 -18.37 10.46 5.52
C ASP A 594 -17.58 11.78 5.37
N ALA A 595 -17.20 12.16 4.15
CA ALA A 595 -16.58 13.47 3.92
C ALA A 595 -17.68 14.56 3.95
N PRO A 596 -17.62 15.55 4.86
CA PRO A 596 -18.49 16.71 4.77
C PRO A 596 -18.15 17.41 3.45
N GLY A 597 -19.14 17.51 2.55
CA GLY A 597 -19.01 18.34 1.36
C GLY A 597 -18.56 19.74 1.78
N GLU A 598 -17.57 20.28 1.09
CA GLU A 598 -17.19 21.68 1.26
C GLU A 598 -18.42 22.54 0.93
N GLU A 599 -19.14 22.98 1.96
CA GLU A 599 -20.17 24.00 1.82
C GLU A 599 -19.45 25.29 1.43
N THR A 600 -19.58 25.67 0.16
CA THR A 600 -19.25 27.01 -0.32
C THR A 600 -20.20 28.01 0.33
N GLN A 601 -19.80 28.56 1.48
CA GLN A 601 -20.49 29.69 2.08
C GLN A 601 -20.30 30.94 1.21
N THR A 602 -21.35 31.30 0.49
CA THR A 602 -21.60 32.66 0.02
C THR A 602 -22.14 33.49 1.18
N ASP A 603 -21.34 34.41 1.74
CA ASP A 603 -21.68 35.84 1.87
C ASP A 603 -20.73 36.62 2.77
N GLY A 604 -20.57 37.91 2.44
CA GLY A 604 -20.41 38.97 3.43
C GLY A 604 -18.99 39.47 3.70
N SER A 605 -18.62 40.54 3.00
CA SER A 605 -17.49 41.44 3.23
C SER A 605 -17.03 41.64 4.68
N GLU A 606 -15.74 41.41 4.95
CA GLU A 606 -14.93 42.33 5.77
C GLU A 606 -13.43 42.16 5.47
N VAL A 607 -12.76 43.30 5.32
CA VAL A 607 -11.43 43.48 4.78
C VAL A 607 -10.38 43.23 5.86
N LEU A 608 -9.49 42.25 5.67
CA LEU A 608 -8.17 42.24 6.26
C LEU A 608 -7.14 41.80 5.22
N ASN A 609 -6.27 42.74 4.85
CA ASN A 609 -5.10 42.53 4.02
C ASN A 609 -4.21 41.42 4.60
N MET A 610 -4.05 40.34 3.85
CA MET A 610 -2.89 39.47 3.92
C MET A 610 -2.31 39.36 2.52
N ASP A 611 -1.01 39.62 2.45
CA ASP A 611 -0.21 39.69 1.25
C ASP A 611 -0.38 38.44 0.34
N ALA A 612 -0.43 38.72 -0.95
CA ALA A 612 -0.59 37.75 -2.02
C ALA A 612 0.70 36.95 -2.20
N ASP A 613 0.71 35.70 -1.74
CA ASP A 613 1.41 34.59 -2.41
C ASP A 613 0.86 33.25 -1.92
N SER A 614 -0.12 32.70 -2.66
CA SER A 614 -0.55 31.30 -2.59
C SER A 614 -1.65 31.05 -3.63
N GLY A 615 -1.23 30.99 -4.89
CA GLY A 615 -2.06 30.43 -5.95
C GLY A 615 -2.11 28.91 -5.78
N LEU A 616 -3.23 28.37 -5.29
CA LEU A 616 -3.59 26.96 -5.43
C LEU A 616 -3.85 26.67 -6.92
N ALA A 617 -2.78 26.40 -7.65
CA ALA A 617 -2.84 25.67 -8.89
C ALA A 617 -2.87 24.16 -8.56
N LEU A 618 -3.88 23.45 -9.05
CA LEU A 618 -3.73 22.05 -9.44
C LEU A 618 -2.70 21.96 -10.57
N ASP A 619 -1.44 22.23 -10.24
CA ASP A 619 -0.32 21.64 -10.94
C ASP A 619 -0.12 20.29 -10.26
N VAL A 620 -0.33 19.20 -11.01
CA VAL A 620 0.30 17.94 -10.62
C VAL A 620 1.77 18.17 -10.93
N ASP A 621 2.49 18.68 -9.95
CA ASP A 621 3.92 18.84 -10.08
C ASP A 621 4.50 17.44 -10.22
N LEU A 622 5.01 17.12 -11.41
CA LEU A 622 5.68 15.85 -11.63
C LEU A 622 6.96 15.76 -10.79
N ASP A 623 7.45 16.89 -10.24
CA ASP A 623 8.49 16.92 -9.20
C ASP A 623 7.98 16.35 -7.86
N ASP A 624 6.67 16.38 -7.57
CA ASP A 624 6.03 15.75 -6.40
C ASP A 624 5.89 14.23 -6.59
N VAL A 625 5.53 13.81 -7.81
CA VAL A 625 5.63 12.40 -8.26
C VAL A 625 7.09 11.96 -8.14
N ALA A 626 8.02 12.69 -8.71
CA ALA A 626 9.45 12.44 -8.60
C ALA A 626 9.94 12.39 -7.14
N ALA A 627 9.48 13.29 -6.26
CA ALA A 627 9.77 13.31 -4.83
C ALA A 627 9.22 12.06 -4.10
N ASP A 628 8.06 11.57 -4.52
CA ASP A 628 7.50 10.31 -4.02
C ASP A 628 8.24 9.08 -4.58
N ILE A 629 8.90 9.18 -5.75
CA ILE A 629 9.79 8.13 -6.28
C ILE A 629 11.13 8.15 -5.53
N ILE A 630 11.60 9.34 -5.15
CA ILE A 630 12.81 9.57 -4.35
C ILE A 630 12.69 8.99 -2.92
N ASN A 631 11.48 8.96 -2.34
CA ASN A 631 11.21 8.49 -0.97
C ASN A 631 10.89 6.99 -0.84
N LEU A 632 10.87 6.26 -1.96
CA LEU A 632 11.21 4.85 -1.94
C LEU A 632 12.69 4.84 -1.57
#